data_AF-A0A7Y2UC86-F1
#
_entry.id   AF-A0A7Y2UC86-F1
#
_cell.length_a   1.000
_cell.length_b   1.000
_cell.length_c   1.000
_cell.angle_alpha   90.00
_cell.angle_beta   90.00
_cell.angle_gamma   90.00
#
_symmetry.space_group_name_H-M   'P 1'
#
loop_
_entity.id
_entity.type
_entity.pdbx_description
1 polymer ?
#
loop_
_entity_poly.entity_id
_entity_poly.type
_entity_poly.pdbx_seq_one_letter_code
_entity_poly.pdbx_strand_id
1 'polypeptide(L)'
;VEHGDNIVFLHSVDDGPASQSYGLQVAALAGIPKNVLKRARFQLSKLEQGDNENPQMGLFTTYQEPEPELELENPVLDKLDDTDPDELTPRTALDLIYTLKGLRDR
;
A
#
# COMPACT_ATOMS: atom_id res chain seq x y z
N VAL A 1 16.29 4.92 15.03
CA VAL A 1 17.00 5.04 13.73
C VAL A 1 16.31 4.10 12.76
N GLU A 2 15.89 4.58 11.59
CA GLU A 2 15.20 3.73 10.59
C GLU A 2 16.20 2.87 9.80
N HIS A 3 15.82 1.61 9.56
CA HIS A 3 16.43 0.74 8.56
C HIS A 3 15.32 0.04 7.75
N GLY A 4 14.92 0.65 6.64
CA GLY A 4 13.93 0.09 5.71
C GLY A 4 12.53 -0.05 6.35
N ASP A 5 11.94 -1.25 6.25
CA ASP A 5 10.62 -1.56 6.81
C ASP A 5 10.63 -1.85 8.34
N ASN A 6 11.80 -1.83 8.98
CA ASN A 6 11.95 -2.23 10.38
C ASN A 6 12.29 -1.05 11.30
N ILE A 7 11.57 -0.96 12.42
CA ILE A 7 11.81 0.02 13.48
C ILE A 7 12.57 -0.62 14.65
N VAL A 8 13.56 0.10 15.16
CA VAL A 8 14.35 -0.29 16.34
C VAL A 8 14.02 0.64 17.50
N PHE A 9 13.57 0.07 18.61
CA PHE A 9 13.30 0.80 19.85
C PHE A 9 14.58 0.93 20.67
N LEU A 10 15.04 2.17 20.86
CA LEU A 10 16.28 2.47 21.59
C LEU A 10 16.10 2.41 23.12
N HIS A 11 14.86 2.50 23.62
CA HIS A 11 14.52 2.56 25.05
C HIS A 11 15.33 3.58 25.87
N SER A 12 15.80 4.64 25.21
CA SER A 12 16.49 5.78 25.80
C SER A 12 15.54 6.97 25.93
N VAL A 13 15.81 7.83 26.90
CA VAL A 13 15.08 9.10 27.10
C VAL A 13 16.06 10.22 26.80
N ASP A 14 15.67 11.10 25.89
CA ASP A 14 16.41 12.29 25.52
C ASP A 14 15.53 13.53 25.78
N ASP A 15 16.17 14.65 26.11
CA ASP A 15 15.47 15.91 26.33
C ASP A 15 15.00 16.53 25.01
N GLY A 16 13.80 17.11 25.03
CA GLY A 16 13.19 17.78 23.88
C GLY A 16 12.18 16.94 23.12
N PRO A 17 11.50 17.53 22.12
CA PRO A 17 10.45 16.85 21.36
C PRO A 17 11.04 15.84 20.35
N ALA A 18 10.26 14.81 20.02
CA ALA A 18 10.61 13.88 18.96
C ALA A 18 10.66 14.59 17.59
N SER A 19 11.62 14.21 16.75
CA SER A 19 11.79 14.81 15.43
C SER A 19 10.73 14.35 14.41
N GLN A 20 10.16 13.16 14.59
CA GLN A 20 9.19 12.54 13.68
C GLN A 20 8.23 11.61 14.42
N SER A 21 7.06 11.37 13.83
CA SER A 21 6.07 10.39 14.32
C SER A 21 6.26 9.04 13.61
N TYR A 22 6.23 7.93 14.36
CA TYR A 22 6.48 6.58 13.84
C TYR A 22 5.21 5.69 13.74
N GLY A 23 4.02 6.30 13.73
CA GLY A 23 2.75 5.57 13.81
C GLY A 23 2.52 4.57 12.66
N LEU A 24 2.91 4.91 11.44
CA LEU A 24 2.80 4.04 10.26
C LEU A 24 3.73 2.82 10.33
N GLN A 25 4.92 3.00 10.90
CA GLN A 25 5.92 1.95 11.11
C GLN A 25 5.44 0.98 12.19
N VAL A 26 4.82 1.47 13.26
CA VAL A 26 4.19 0.63 14.29
C VAL A 26 2.96 -0.11 13.73
N ALA A 27 2.16 0.55 12.90
CA ALA A 27 1.03 -0.08 12.20
C ALA A 27 1.49 -1.22 11.27
N ALA A 28 2.62 -1.05 10.59
CA ALA A 28 3.23 -2.10 9.78
C ALA A 28 3.67 -3.30 10.64
N LEU A 29 4.30 -3.05 11.79
CA LEU A 29 4.63 -4.11 12.76
C LEU A 29 3.38 -4.84 13.29
N ALA A 30 2.26 -4.14 13.43
CA ALA A 30 0.98 -4.72 13.86
C ALA A 30 0.30 -5.58 12.78
N GLY A 31 0.90 -5.70 11.58
CA GLY A 31 0.39 -6.53 10.49
C GLY A 31 -0.73 -5.88 9.68
N ILE A 32 -0.85 -4.55 9.72
CA ILE A 32 -1.83 -3.86 8.87
C ILE A 32 -1.50 -4.09 7.38
N PRO A 33 -2.51 -4.38 6.53
CA PRO A 33 -2.29 -4.65 5.11
C PRO A 33 -1.53 -3.53 4.38
N LYS A 34 -0.65 -3.92 3.43
CA LYS A 34 0.22 -2.98 2.71
C LYS A 34 -0.55 -1.91 1.92
N ASN A 35 -1.71 -2.24 1.35
CA ASN A 35 -2.56 -1.28 0.65
C ASN A 35 -3.12 -0.19 1.59
N VAL A 36 -3.49 -0.57 2.82
CA VAL A 36 -3.94 0.39 3.84
C VAL A 36 -2.81 1.32 4.25
N LEU A 37 -1.60 0.78 4.46
CA LEU A 37 -0.42 1.58 4.80
C LEU A 37 -0.03 2.56 3.68
N LYS A 38 -0.15 2.15 2.40
CA LYS A 38 0.10 3.03 1.25
C LYS A 38 -0.88 4.21 1.23
N ARG A 39 -2.18 3.93 1.34
CA ARG A 39 -3.21 4.97 1.40
C ARG A 39 -3.02 5.93 2.58
N ALA A 40 -2.64 5.40 3.74
CA ALA A 40 -2.37 6.22 4.92
C ALA A 40 -1.14 7.14 4.74
N ARG A 41 -0.06 6.65 4.09
CA ARG A 41 1.11 7.50 3.73
C ARG A 41 0.72 8.62 2.77
N PHE A 42 -0.12 8.33 1.77
CA PHE A 42 -0.60 9.33 0.82
C PHE A 42 -1.46 10.41 1.51
N GLN A 43 -2.30 10.02 2.46
CA GLN A 43 -3.08 11.00 3.22
C GLN A 43 -2.19 11.85 4.14
N LEU A 44 -1.19 11.23 4.79
CA LEU A 44 -0.25 11.95 5.63
C LEU A 44 0.52 13.02 4.85
N SER A 45 1.03 12.69 3.65
CA SER A 45 1.75 13.67 2.83
C SER A 45 0.88 14.85 2.41
N LYS A 46 -0.41 14.63 2.13
CA LYS A 46 -1.37 15.71 1.86
C LYS A 46 -1.60 16.61 3.07
N LEU A 47 -1.73 16.03 4.26
CA LEU A 47 -1.94 16.78 5.50
C LEU A 47 -0.71 17.62 5.85
N GLU A 48 0.48 17.05 5.76
CA GLU A 48 1.75 17.76 6.00
C GLU A 48 1.98 18.92 5.01
N GLN A 49 1.45 18.81 3.77
CA GLN A 49 1.48 19.88 2.79
C GLN A 49 0.44 20.98 3.07
N GLY A 50 -0.73 20.63 3.61
CA GLY A 50 -1.85 21.55 3.88
C GLY A 50 -1.79 22.29 5.22
N ASP A 51 -1.04 21.78 6.20
CA ASP A 51 -1.02 22.32 7.57
C ASP A 51 -0.17 23.58 7.76
N ASN A 52 0.52 24.07 6.72
CA ASN A 52 1.38 25.25 6.85
C ASN A 52 0.64 26.60 6.82
N GLU A 53 -0.64 26.66 6.40
CA GLU A 53 -1.30 27.97 6.17
C GLU A 53 -2.56 28.25 7.01
N ASN A 54 -3.30 27.28 7.59
CA ASN A 54 -4.37 27.55 8.57
C ASN A 54 -4.98 26.26 9.17
N PRO A 55 -4.79 25.97 10.48
CA PRO A 55 -5.28 24.73 11.11
C PRO A 55 -6.81 24.62 11.18
N GLN A 56 -7.56 25.72 10.98
CA GLN A 56 -9.04 25.70 10.99
C GLN A 56 -9.67 25.27 9.66
N MET A 57 -8.97 25.32 8.52
CA MET A 57 -9.55 24.87 7.23
C MET A 57 -9.48 23.34 7.04
N GLY A 58 -8.65 22.63 7.80
CA GLY A 58 -8.49 21.17 7.71
C GLY A 58 -9.72 20.36 8.14
N LEU A 59 -10.66 20.95 8.88
CA LEU A 59 -11.89 20.28 9.32
C LEU A 59 -13.01 20.27 8.27
N PHE A 60 -12.89 21.13 7.24
CA PHE A 60 -13.88 21.27 6.16
C PHE A 60 -13.31 20.88 4.79
N THR A 61 -12.15 20.22 4.74
CA THR A 61 -11.64 19.68 3.49
C THR A 61 -12.58 18.56 3.03
N THR A 62 -13.25 18.78 1.90
CA THR A 62 -14.03 17.76 1.21
C THR A 62 -13.13 16.54 1.04
N TYR A 63 -13.53 15.40 1.60
CA TYR A 63 -12.90 14.12 1.32
C TYR A 63 -12.93 13.91 -0.19
N GLN A 64 -11.83 14.22 -0.87
CA GLN A 64 -11.60 13.74 -2.23
C GLN A 64 -11.18 12.29 -2.05
N GLU A 65 -12.10 11.39 -2.40
CA GLU A 65 -11.78 9.98 -2.55
C GLU A 65 -10.52 9.91 -3.43
N PRO A 66 -9.42 9.32 -2.94
CA PRO A 66 -8.23 9.15 -3.76
C PRO A 66 -8.69 8.49 -5.06
N GLU A 67 -8.29 9.06 -6.21
CA GLU A 67 -8.43 8.37 -7.49
C GLU A 67 -7.99 6.93 -7.28
N PRO A 68 -8.75 5.94 -7.81
CA PRO A 68 -8.40 4.54 -7.63
C PRO A 68 -6.93 4.40 -8.01
N GLU A 69 -6.12 4.05 -7.01
CA GLU A 69 -4.70 3.77 -7.19
C GLU A 69 -4.63 2.79 -8.36
N LEU A 70 -4.00 3.22 -9.46
CA LEU A 70 -3.79 2.42 -10.67
C LEU A 70 -3.53 0.99 -10.22
N GLU A 71 -4.46 0.10 -10.57
CA GLU A 71 -4.40 -1.29 -10.18
C GLU A 71 -2.97 -1.76 -10.48
N LEU A 72 -2.25 -2.15 -9.43
CA LEU A 72 -0.89 -2.66 -9.57
C LEU A 72 -0.95 -3.73 -10.66
N GLU A 73 -0.27 -3.50 -11.78
CA GLU A 73 -0.24 -4.42 -12.92
C GLU A 73 -0.08 -5.83 -12.39
N ASN A 74 -1.14 -6.62 -12.50
CA ASN A 74 -1.19 -7.96 -11.96
C ASN A 74 -1.23 -8.90 -13.16
N PRO A 75 -0.07 -9.38 -13.62
CA PRO A 75 0.02 -10.14 -14.86
C PRO A 75 -0.79 -11.44 -14.80
N VAL A 76 -1.17 -11.92 -13.60
CA VAL A 76 -2.06 -13.06 -13.42
C VAL A 76 -3.51 -12.67 -13.72
N LEU A 77 -3.96 -11.50 -13.25
CA LEU A 77 -5.32 -11.01 -13.50
C LEU A 77 -5.50 -10.64 -14.97
N ASP A 78 -4.53 -9.92 -15.56
CA ASP A 78 -4.56 -9.57 -16.98
C ASP A 78 -4.68 -10.83 -17.85
N LYS A 79 -3.92 -11.88 -17.52
CA LYS A 79 -3.96 -13.14 -18.26
C LYS A 79 -5.28 -13.90 -18.09
N LEU A 80 -5.94 -13.77 -16.94
CA LEU A 80 -7.24 -14.37 -16.68
C LEU A 80 -8.34 -13.65 -17.47
N ASP A 81 -8.32 -12.32 -17.50
CA ASP A 81 -9.30 -11.51 -18.23
C ASP A 81 -9.22 -11.74 -19.74
N ASP A 82 -8.02 -11.96 -20.26
CA ASP A 82 -7.78 -12.29 -21.68
C ASP A 82 -8.18 -13.72 -22.08
N THR A 83 -8.58 -14.58 -21.12
CA THR A 83 -8.83 -16.00 -21.37
C THR A 83 -10.30 -16.35 -21.25
N ASP A 84 -10.88 -16.91 -22.32
CA ASP A 84 -12.20 -17.55 -22.27
C ASP A 84 -12.07 -19.01 -21.80
N PRO A 85 -12.59 -19.38 -20.61
CA PRO A 85 -12.50 -20.74 -20.09
C PRO A 85 -13.33 -21.76 -20.88
N ASP A 86 -14.40 -21.33 -21.55
CA ASP A 86 -15.32 -22.24 -22.25
C ASP A 86 -14.74 -22.76 -23.58
N GLU A 87 -13.74 -22.07 -24.13
CA GLU A 87 -13.02 -22.48 -25.34
C GLU A 87 -11.80 -23.37 -25.06
N LEU A 88 -11.44 -23.60 -23.79
CA LEU A 88 -10.25 -24.35 -23.43
C LEU A 88 -10.47 -25.86 -23.51
N THR A 89 -9.55 -26.54 -24.18
CA THR A 89 -9.41 -27.99 -24.02
C THR A 89 -8.83 -28.34 -22.64
N PRO A 90 -9.06 -29.56 -22.12
CA PRO A 90 -8.49 -29.97 -20.83
C PRO A 90 -6.97 -29.82 -20.73
N ARG A 91 -6.25 -30.04 -21.84
CA ARG A 91 -4.78 -29.91 -21.87
C ARG A 91 -4.35 -28.44 -21.81
N THR A 92 -4.97 -27.58 -22.60
CA THR A 92 -4.66 -26.15 -22.61
C THR A 92 -5.04 -25.46 -21.30
N ALA A 93 -6.13 -25.90 -20.65
CA ALA A 93 -6.49 -25.44 -19.32
C ALA A 93 -5.40 -25.79 -18.27
N LEU A 94 -4.84 -27.01 -18.34
CA LEU A 94 -3.75 -27.40 -17.45
C LEU A 94 -2.48 -26.58 -17.69
N ASP A 95 -2.12 -26.35 -18.96
CA ASP A 95 -0.96 -25.53 -19.34
C ASP A 95 -1.12 -24.06 -18.89
N LEU A 96 -2.35 -23.53 -18.95
CA LEU A 96 -2.68 -22.20 -18.41
C LEU A 96 -2.42 -22.13 -16.91
N ILE A 97 -2.83 -23.14 -16.14
CA ILE A 97 -2.59 -23.17 -14.68
C ILE A 97 -1.09 -23.11 -14.37
N TYR A 98 -0.26 -23.86 -15.08
CA TYR A 98 1.19 -23.78 -14.90
C TYR A 98 1.75 -22.40 -15.24
N THR A 99 1.25 -21.79 -16.31
CA THR A 99 1.62 -20.42 -16.73
C THR A 99 1.27 -19.40 -15.66
N LEU A 100 0.05 -19.44 -15.12
CA LEU A 100 -0.41 -18.53 -14.06
C LEU A 100 0.42 -18.68 -12.78
N LYS A 101 0.79 -19.91 -12.38
CA LYS A 101 1.70 -20.13 -11.24
C LYS A 101 3.07 -19.49 -11.49
N GLY A 102 3.61 -19.61 -12.69
CA GLY A 102 4.87 -18.98 -13.07
C GLY A 102 4.83 -17.45 -13.07
N LEU A 103 3.68 -16.86 -13.41
CA LEU A 103 3.48 -15.40 -13.35
C LEU A 103 3.32 -14.87 -11.92
N ARG A 104 2.69 -15.66 -11.03
CA ARG A 104 2.49 -15.29 -9.61
C ARG A 104 3.78 -15.35 -8.79
N ASP A 105 4.67 -16.28 -9.10
CA ASP A 105 5.89 -16.51 -8.33
C ASP A 105 7.05 -15.55 -8.74
N ARG A 106 6.79 -14.61 -9.65
CA ARG A 106 7.68 -13.51 -10.03
C ARG A 106 7.35 -12.24 -9.25
#